data_AF-A0A381URD6-F1
#
_entry.id   AF-A0A381URD6-F1
#
_cell.length_a   1.000
_cell.length_b   1.000
_cell.length_c   1.000
_cell.angle_alpha   90.00
_cell.angle_beta   90.00
_cell.angle_gamma   90.00
#
_symmetry.space_group_name_H-M   'P 1'
#
loop_
_entity.id
_entity.type
_entity.pdbx_description
1 polymer ?
#
loop_
_entity_poly.entity_id
_entity_poly.type
_entity_poly.pdbx_seq_one_letter_code
_entity_poly.pdbx_strand_id
1 'polypeptide(L)'
;MLDIKNIVKKLQVENLPPETRRELKRYLVQLDRTQKHTKIRKDFLTFVKHMWPDFIEGYHHKIVAEKFNKLKARKIKRLIVNMPPRHTKSEFASFLLPAWMIGNNPKLKIIQATHTAELAVRFGRKAKHLMDSEEYKEVFPTRLMEDSKAAGRWETEQGGEYFAVGVEGAVTGRGADLLIIDDPHSEQDAMSKKALERAYEWYTTGPRQRLQPNGVIVLVMTRWNKGDLTGLLQNAQKEPKADQWEVVEFPAIMPSGKPVWPEYWDLEQLLSVKASVALPKWNAQYMQNPTSEEGALIKREWWKKWPEDRGIPKCDYVIQSYDTAYLKKETADFSAITTWGVFRENEDTKPSLLLLDAIKERFEFPDLRREALKLYKYWEPEIVLIEAKAAGLPLTYELRNMGIPVINFTPSRGNDKHSRVNSVSPMFESGQVWAPTHLQFAQEVMEECAAFPYGEHDDLVDSTTQAVMRFRQGGLLGHPEDYKEKPRPMDFKEYY
;
A
#
# COMPACT_ATOMS: atom_id res chain seq x y z
N MET A 1 12.19 -39.91 -2.05
CA MET A 1 12.97 -39.69 -3.29
C MET A 1 14.15 -40.66 -3.22
N LEU A 2 14.43 -41.43 -4.27
CA LEU A 2 15.49 -42.42 -4.22
C LEU A 2 16.85 -41.73 -4.33
N ASP A 3 17.73 -41.95 -3.36
CA ASP A 3 19.09 -41.41 -3.36
C ASP A 3 19.98 -42.23 -4.30
N ILE A 4 20.21 -41.65 -5.48
CA ILE A 4 21.01 -42.23 -6.56
C ILE A 4 22.43 -42.55 -6.08
N LYS A 5 23.04 -41.71 -5.23
CA LYS A 5 24.38 -41.96 -4.70
C LYS A 5 24.40 -43.20 -3.80
N ASN A 6 23.36 -43.37 -2.99
CA ASN A 6 23.19 -44.55 -2.14
C ASN A 6 22.88 -45.82 -2.94
N ILE A 7 22.11 -45.73 -4.04
CA ILE A 7 21.86 -46.86 -4.95
C ILE A 7 23.15 -47.31 -5.64
N VAL A 8 23.92 -46.36 -6.18
CA VAL A 8 25.22 -46.63 -6.82
C VAL A 8 26.20 -47.28 -5.83
N LYS A 9 26.24 -46.78 -4.58
CA LYS A 9 27.09 -47.33 -3.52
C LYS A 9 26.68 -48.75 -3.11
N LYS A 10 25.37 -49.05 -3.02
CA LYS A 10 24.86 -50.38 -2.66
C LYS A 10 25.05 -51.43 -3.75
N LEU A 11 25.01 -51.03 -5.01
CA LEU A 11 25.11 -51.95 -6.15
C LEU A 11 26.54 -52.33 -6.55
N GLN A 12 27.58 -51.80 -5.88
CA GLN A 12 29.00 -52.03 -6.21
C GLN A 12 29.26 -51.96 -7.72
N VAL A 13 28.86 -50.85 -8.35
CA VAL A 13 28.80 -50.69 -9.81
C VAL A 13 30.14 -50.96 -10.52
N GLU A 14 31.27 -50.82 -9.81
CA GLU A 14 32.62 -51.11 -10.27
C GLU A 14 32.93 -52.61 -10.43
N ASN A 15 32.15 -53.47 -9.80
CA ASN A 15 32.28 -54.94 -9.89
C ASN A 15 31.36 -55.56 -10.96
N LEU A 16 30.48 -54.76 -11.58
CA LEU A 16 29.58 -55.23 -12.63
C LEU A 16 30.29 -55.36 -13.99
N PRO A 17 29.86 -56.32 -14.84
CA PRO A 17 30.34 -56.45 -16.21
C PRO A 17 30.23 -55.13 -17.00
N PRO A 18 31.13 -54.84 -17.96
CA PRO A 18 31.17 -53.56 -18.68
C PRO A 18 29.84 -53.19 -19.36
N GLU A 19 29.14 -54.16 -19.95
CA GLU A 19 27.85 -53.93 -20.60
C GLU A 19 26.74 -53.58 -19.59
N THR A 20 26.63 -54.35 -18.51
CA THR A 20 25.69 -54.08 -17.41
C THR A 20 25.96 -52.73 -16.75
N ARG A 21 27.23 -52.33 -16.62
CA ARG A 21 27.61 -51.01 -16.10
C ARG A 21 27.15 -49.89 -17.03
N ARG A 22 27.29 -50.07 -18.35
CA ARG A 22 26.84 -49.09 -19.35
C ARG A 22 25.32 -48.94 -19.34
N GLU A 23 24.61 -50.04 -19.24
CA GLU A 23 23.14 -50.07 -19.16
C GLU A 23 22.62 -49.44 -17.86
N LEU A 24 23.21 -49.79 -16.71
CA LEU A 24 22.88 -49.19 -15.43
C LEU A 24 23.11 -47.67 -15.43
N LYS A 25 24.23 -47.20 -16.01
CA LYS A 25 24.48 -45.76 -16.16
C LYS A 25 23.38 -45.06 -16.97
N ARG A 26 22.88 -45.68 -18.06
CA ARG A 26 21.75 -45.13 -18.84
C ARG A 26 20.49 -45.03 -17.98
N TYR A 27 20.15 -46.07 -17.24
CA TYR A 27 18.98 -46.05 -16.34
C TYR A 27 19.10 -45.00 -15.23
N LEU A 28 20.29 -44.82 -14.65
CA LEU A 28 20.53 -43.81 -13.63
C LEU A 28 20.36 -42.39 -14.17
N VAL A 29 20.84 -42.10 -15.38
CA VAL A 29 20.64 -40.81 -16.06
C VAL A 29 19.16 -40.57 -16.36
N GLN A 30 18.45 -41.60 -16.85
CA GLN A 30 17.00 -41.50 -17.08
C GLN A 30 16.25 -41.24 -15.77
N LEU A 31 16.59 -41.95 -14.70
CA LEU A 31 15.98 -41.80 -13.39
C LEU A 31 16.24 -40.42 -12.78
N ASP A 32 17.46 -39.89 -12.89
CA ASP A 32 17.80 -38.52 -12.47
C ASP A 32 16.97 -37.48 -13.26
N ARG A 33 16.91 -37.64 -14.58
CA ARG A 33 16.09 -36.76 -15.45
C ARG A 33 14.62 -36.81 -15.05
N THR A 34 14.05 -37.99 -14.84
CA THR A 34 12.65 -38.15 -14.40
C THR A 34 12.42 -37.54 -13.02
N GLN A 35 13.36 -37.69 -12.07
CA GLN A 35 13.26 -37.06 -10.76
C GLN A 35 13.30 -35.52 -10.87
N LYS A 36 14.20 -34.97 -11.69
CA LYS A 36 14.30 -33.54 -11.97
C LYS A 36 12.99 -33.01 -12.56
N HIS A 37 12.48 -33.64 -13.61
CA HIS A 37 11.23 -33.22 -14.25
C HIS A 37 10.05 -33.33 -13.28
N THR A 38 10.02 -34.34 -12.42
CA THR A 38 8.98 -34.49 -11.39
C THR A 38 9.02 -33.33 -10.38
N LYS A 39 10.20 -32.87 -9.95
CA LYS A 39 10.32 -31.70 -9.07
C LYS A 39 9.81 -30.44 -9.76
N ILE A 40 10.24 -30.20 -10.99
CA ILE A 40 9.81 -29.04 -11.80
C ILE A 40 8.28 -29.04 -11.97
N ARG A 41 7.69 -30.20 -12.27
CA ARG A 41 6.23 -30.33 -12.38
C ARG A 41 5.53 -30.06 -11.05
N LYS A 42 6.10 -30.47 -9.92
CA LYS A 42 5.45 -30.39 -8.59
C LYS A 42 5.62 -29.05 -7.88
N ASP A 43 6.74 -28.37 -8.08
CA ASP A 43 7.09 -27.14 -7.36
C ASP A 43 7.29 -25.97 -8.34
N PHE A 44 6.51 -24.92 -8.14
CA PHE A 44 6.50 -23.74 -9.00
C PHE A 44 7.85 -23.02 -9.01
N LEU A 45 8.49 -22.83 -7.85
CA LEU A 45 9.75 -22.10 -7.79
C LEU A 45 10.89 -22.86 -8.49
N THR A 46 10.90 -24.19 -8.36
CA THR A 46 11.80 -25.06 -9.11
C THR A 46 11.57 -24.94 -10.62
N PHE A 47 10.32 -24.80 -11.07
CA PHE A 47 10.00 -24.51 -12.46
C PHE A 47 10.51 -23.13 -12.91
N VAL A 48 10.28 -22.08 -12.12
CA VAL A 48 10.78 -20.74 -12.45
C VAL A 48 12.30 -20.75 -12.62
N LYS A 49 13.05 -21.34 -11.68
CA LYS A 49 14.51 -21.44 -11.78
C LYS A 49 14.99 -22.23 -13.00
N HIS A 50 14.20 -23.21 -13.44
CA HIS A 50 14.55 -23.99 -14.62
C HIS A 50 14.33 -23.18 -15.91
N MET A 51 13.23 -22.44 -15.97
CA MET A 51 12.84 -21.67 -17.16
C MET A 51 13.48 -20.28 -17.23
N TRP A 52 13.94 -19.75 -16.11
CA TRP A 52 14.61 -18.47 -15.99
C TRP A 52 15.88 -18.62 -15.14
N PRO A 53 17.01 -19.04 -15.75
CA PRO A 53 18.26 -19.29 -15.03
C PRO A 53 18.82 -18.04 -14.33
N ASP A 54 18.66 -16.86 -14.93
CA ASP A 54 19.12 -15.58 -14.38
C ASP A 54 18.17 -15.00 -13.31
N PHE A 55 17.17 -15.75 -12.87
CA PHE A 55 16.23 -15.33 -11.86
C PHE A 55 16.93 -15.15 -10.51
N ILE A 56 16.90 -13.91 -10.00
CA ILE A 56 17.39 -13.59 -8.66
C ILE A 56 16.28 -13.91 -7.65
N GLU A 57 16.47 -14.99 -6.89
CA GLU A 57 15.53 -15.39 -5.84
C GLU A 57 15.54 -14.40 -4.68
N GLY A 58 14.38 -14.25 -4.04
CA GLY A 58 14.16 -13.42 -2.86
C GLY A 58 13.19 -14.12 -1.91
N TYR A 59 13.05 -13.62 -0.69
CA TYR A 59 12.18 -14.23 0.33
C TYR A 59 10.71 -14.27 -0.08
N HIS A 60 10.17 -13.16 -0.60
CA HIS A 60 8.78 -13.03 -1.04
C HIS A 60 8.43 -14.03 -2.16
N HIS A 61 9.38 -14.30 -3.06
CA HIS A 61 9.19 -15.28 -4.14
C HIS A 61 8.88 -16.69 -3.61
N LYS A 62 9.51 -17.10 -2.51
CA LYS A 62 9.26 -18.41 -1.88
C LYS A 62 7.83 -18.51 -1.37
N ILE A 63 7.35 -17.45 -0.72
CA ILE A 63 5.99 -17.39 -0.19
C ILE A 63 4.98 -17.44 -1.33
N VAL A 64 5.13 -16.59 -2.36
CA VAL A 64 4.22 -16.55 -3.51
C VAL A 64 4.21 -17.90 -4.23
N ALA A 65 5.36 -18.51 -4.45
CA ALA A 65 5.47 -19.84 -5.05
C ALA A 65 4.77 -20.92 -4.23
N GLU A 66 4.88 -20.89 -2.89
CA GLU A 66 4.15 -21.81 -2.03
C GLU A 66 2.63 -21.66 -2.17
N LYS A 67 2.12 -20.43 -2.27
CA LYS A 67 0.69 -20.19 -2.54
C LYS A 67 0.29 -20.74 -3.91
N PHE A 68 1.13 -20.56 -4.94
CA PHE A 68 0.86 -21.12 -6.28
C PHE A 68 0.86 -22.66 -6.27
N ASN A 69 1.74 -23.30 -5.50
CA ASN A 69 1.70 -24.75 -5.26
C ASN A 69 0.37 -25.17 -4.60
N LYS A 70 -0.12 -24.40 -3.61
CA LYS A 70 -1.41 -24.64 -2.95
C LYS A 70 -2.60 -24.41 -3.89
N LEU A 71 -2.53 -23.42 -4.79
CA LEU A 71 -3.54 -23.18 -5.84
C LEU A 71 -3.65 -24.36 -6.79
N LYS A 72 -2.52 -24.87 -7.28
CA LYS A 72 -2.48 -26.04 -8.15
C LYS A 72 -3.11 -27.26 -7.47
N ALA A 73 -2.82 -27.46 -6.18
CA ALA A 73 -3.41 -28.52 -5.36
C ALA A 73 -4.87 -28.25 -4.96
N ARG A 74 -5.47 -27.12 -5.38
CA ARG A 74 -6.83 -26.66 -5.03
C ARG A 74 -7.08 -26.52 -3.53
N LYS A 75 -6.02 -26.40 -2.73
CA LYS A 75 -6.09 -26.13 -1.29
C LYS A 75 -6.51 -24.70 -1.01
N ILE A 76 -6.14 -23.78 -1.90
CA ILE A 76 -6.59 -22.39 -1.89
C ILE A 76 -7.25 -22.11 -3.23
N LYS A 77 -8.32 -21.31 -3.23
CA LYS A 77 -9.14 -21.03 -4.43
C LYS A 77 -9.14 -19.55 -4.84
N ARG A 78 -8.76 -18.66 -3.94
CA ARG A 78 -8.83 -17.21 -4.09
C ARG A 78 -7.56 -16.65 -3.48
N LEU A 79 -6.69 -16.09 -4.30
CA LEU A 79 -5.41 -15.53 -3.87
C LEU A 79 -5.31 -14.09 -4.35
N ILE A 80 -5.00 -13.19 -3.43
CA ILE A 80 -4.54 -11.83 -3.73
C ILE A 80 -3.06 -11.75 -3.43
N VAL A 81 -2.27 -11.21 -4.36
CA VAL A 81 -0.85 -10.90 -4.15
C VAL A 81 -0.64 -9.42 -4.42
N ASN A 82 -0.40 -8.65 -3.36
CA ASN A 82 -0.06 -7.24 -3.44
C ASN A 82 1.43 -7.03 -3.23
N MET A 83 2.09 -6.45 -4.25
CA MET A 83 3.53 -6.24 -4.24
C MET A 83 3.89 -4.95 -4.98
N PRO A 84 4.98 -4.29 -4.57
CA PRO A 84 5.49 -3.10 -5.24
C PRO A 84 5.80 -3.33 -6.73
N PRO A 85 5.84 -2.24 -7.52
CA PRO A 85 6.35 -2.29 -8.89
C PRO A 85 7.74 -2.93 -8.93
N ARG A 86 8.07 -3.61 -10.03
CA ARG A 86 9.40 -4.22 -10.25
C ARG A 86 9.80 -5.30 -9.22
N HIS A 87 8.84 -5.97 -8.59
CA HIS A 87 9.07 -7.12 -7.70
C HIS A 87 8.48 -8.42 -8.26
N THR A 88 8.65 -8.63 -9.58
CA THR A 88 8.33 -9.85 -10.37
C THR A 88 6.88 -10.37 -10.37
N LYS A 89 5.95 -9.72 -9.66
CA LYS A 89 4.55 -10.15 -9.49
C LYS A 89 3.87 -10.59 -10.80
N SER A 90 3.99 -9.78 -11.85
CA SER A 90 3.39 -10.02 -13.16
C SER A 90 4.12 -11.10 -13.94
N GLU A 91 5.45 -11.22 -13.82
CA GLU A 91 6.20 -12.31 -14.47
C GLU A 91 5.76 -13.67 -13.89
N PHE A 92 5.67 -13.76 -12.56
CA PHE A 92 5.23 -14.96 -11.84
C PHE A 92 3.79 -15.35 -12.20
N ALA A 93 2.86 -14.40 -12.10
CA ALA A 93 1.44 -14.69 -12.23
C ALA A 93 0.97 -14.78 -13.70
N SER A 94 1.49 -13.96 -14.61
CA SER A 94 0.83 -13.72 -15.89
C SER A 94 1.37 -14.52 -17.06
N PHE A 95 2.54 -15.16 -16.93
CA PHE A 95 3.00 -16.10 -17.95
C PHE A 95 3.68 -17.36 -17.39
N LEU A 96 4.43 -17.27 -16.29
CA LEU A 96 5.05 -18.45 -15.66
C LEU A 96 4.01 -19.38 -15.03
N LEU A 97 3.11 -18.85 -14.20
CA LEU A 97 2.04 -19.61 -13.58
C LEU A 97 1.11 -20.28 -14.61
N PRO A 98 0.54 -19.58 -15.62
CA PRO A 98 -0.36 -20.21 -16.57
C PRO A 98 0.36 -21.29 -17.41
N ALA A 99 1.61 -21.04 -17.84
CA ALA A 99 2.40 -22.06 -18.53
C ALA A 99 2.65 -23.29 -17.65
N TRP A 100 3.06 -23.10 -16.40
CA TRP A 100 3.26 -24.22 -15.47
C TRP A 100 1.98 -25.01 -15.21
N MET A 101 0.85 -24.32 -15.03
CA MET A 101 -0.45 -24.93 -14.74
C MET A 101 -0.96 -25.74 -15.93
N ILE A 102 -0.88 -25.21 -17.16
CA ILE A 102 -1.33 -25.92 -18.37
C ILE A 102 -0.36 -27.02 -18.81
N GLY A 103 0.94 -26.88 -18.52
CA GLY A 103 1.92 -27.95 -18.68
C GLY A 103 1.59 -29.18 -17.84
N ASN A 104 1.07 -28.96 -16.63
CA ASN A 104 0.63 -30.04 -15.74
C ASN A 104 -0.79 -30.55 -16.06
N ASN A 105 -1.68 -29.69 -16.54
CA ASN A 105 -3.03 -30.06 -16.97
C ASN A 105 -3.32 -29.47 -18.35
N PRO A 106 -3.14 -30.25 -19.43
CA PRO A 106 -3.29 -29.76 -20.79
C PRO A 106 -4.74 -29.48 -21.18
N LYS A 107 -5.72 -29.73 -20.29
CA LYS A 107 -7.15 -29.39 -20.52
C LYS A 107 -7.58 -28.10 -19.82
N LEU A 108 -6.66 -27.44 -19.14
CA LEU A 108 -6.96 -26.27 -18.31
C LEU A 108 -7.44 -25.10 -19.17
N LYS A 109 -8.52 -24.43 -18.74
CA LYS A 109 -9.01 -23.19 -19.35
C LYS A 109 -8.59 -21.99 -18.52
N ILE A 110 -7.83 -21.09 -19.13
CA ILE A 110 -7.22 -19.94 -18.48
C ILE A 110 -7.79 -18.65 -19.07
N ILE A 111 -8.21 -17.73 -18.21
CA ILE A 111 -8.49 -16.35 -18.57
C ILE A 111 -7.44 -15.47 -17.91
N GLN A 112 -6.69 -14.74 -18.72
CA GLN A 112 -5.75 -13.71 -18.28
C GLN A 112 -6.35 -12.34 -18.55
N ALA A 113 -6.49 -11.54 -17.50
CA ALA A 113 -6.98 -10.18 -17.58
C ALA A 113 -5.96 -9.17 -17.05
N THR A 114 -5.88 -8.02 -17.71
CA THR A 114 -5.07 -6.87 -17.28
C THR A 114 -5.83 -5.57 -17.56
N HIS A 115 -5.41 -4.42 -17.03
CA HIS A 115 -6.09 -3.13 -17.33
C HIS A 115 -6.28 -2.87 -18.85
N THR A 116 -5.32 -3.27 -19.69
CA THR A 116 -5.41 -3.16 -21.16
C THR A 116 -5.38 -4.51 -21.86
N ALA A 117 -6.13 -4.67 -22.95
CA ALA A 117 -6.10 -5.90 -23.75
C ALA A 117 -4.71 -6.17 -24.38
N GLU A 118 -3.98 -5.13 -24.77
CA GLU A 118 -2.64 -5.27 -25.36
C GLU A 118 -1.66 -5.95 -24.38
N LEU A 119 -1.67 -5.56 -23.11
CA LEU A 119 -0.79 -6.14 -22.10
C LEU A 119 -1.14 -7.61 -21.84
N ALA A 120 -2.42 -7.96 -21.75
CA ALA A 120 -2.86 -9.34 -21.61
C ALA A 120 -2.41 -10.21 -22.79
N VAL A 121 -2.50 -9.68 -24.02
CA VAL A 121 -2.02 -10.36 -25.25
C VAL A 121 -0.51 -10.55 -25.22
N ARG A 122 0.24 -9.57 -24.69
CA ARG A 122 1.70 -9.66 -24.53
C ARG A 122 2.09 -10.80 -23.58
N PHE A 123 1.37 -10.96 -22.46
CA PHE A 123 1.56 -12.10 -21.56
C PHE A 123 1.19 -13.43 -22.21
N GLY A 124 0.10 -13.46 -22.99
CA GLY A 124 -0.28 -14.64 -23.78
C GLY A 124 0.81 -15.06 -24.75
N ARG A 125 1.46 -14.10 -25.42
CA ARG A 125 2.62 -14.36 -26.28
C ARG A 125 3.81 -14.90 -25.50
N LYS A 126 4.14 -14.31 -24.34
CA LYS A 126 5.23 -14.80 -23.48
C LYS A 126 4.99 -16.25 -23.04
N ALA A 127 3.77 -16.57 -22.57
CA ALA A 127 3.40 -17.92 -22.16
C ALA A 127 3.50 -18.91 -23.33
N LYS A 128 3.02 -18.51 -24.52
CA LYS A 128 3.12 -19.29 -25.75
C LYS A 128 4.58 -19.59 -26.11
N HIS A 129 5.43 -18.57 -26.17
CA HIS A 129 6.85 -18.73 -26.48
C HIS A 129 7.58 -19.60 -25.45
N LEU A 130 7.21 -19.48 -24.17
CA LEU A 130 7.75 -20.33 -23.11
C LEU A 130 7.38 -21.80 -23.35
N MET A 131 6.14 -22.08 -23.74
CA MET A 131 5.68 -23.44 -24.05
C MET A 131 6.34 -24.03 -25.30
N ASP A 132 6.71 -23.17 -26.26
CA ASP A 132 7.41 -23.56 -27.49
C ASP A 132 8.91 -23.79 -27.30
N SER A 133 9.49 -23.40 -26.15
CA SER A 133 10.91 -23.65 -25.84
C SER A 133 11.22 -25.13 -25.67
N GLU A 134 12.45 -25.52 -25.99
CA GLU A 134 12.90 -26.91 -25.86
C GLU A 134 12.95 -27.33 -24.39
N GLU A 135 13.41 -26.45 -23.50
CA GLU A 135 13.46 -26.66 -22.05
C GLU A 135 12.08 -26.99 -21.49
N TYR A 136 11.04 -26.27 -21.93
CA TYR A 136 9.67 -26.54 -21.51
C TYR A 136 9.17 -27.90 -22.05
N LYS A 137 9.43 -28.18 -23.33
CA LYS A 137 9.00 -29.42 -24.01
C LYS A 137 9.65 -30.68 -23.42
N GLU A 138 10.87 -30.56 -22.89
CA GLU A 138 11.52 -31.64 -22.15
C GLU A 138 10.77 -31.99 -20.86
N VAL A 139 10.26 -30.97 -20.18
CA VAL A 139 9.58 -31.14 -18.89
C VAL A 139 8.13 -31.53 -19.06
N PHE A 140 7.38 -30.93 -19.98
CA PHE A 140 5.93 -31.12 -20.12
C PHE A 140 5.55 -31.79 -21.44
N PRO A 141 4.57 -32.70 -21.44
CA PRO A 141 4.05 -33.28 -22.69
C PRO A 141 3.08 -32.36 -23.43
N THR A 142 2.53 -31.33 -22.78
CA THR A 142 1.55 -30.40 -23.36
C THR A 142 2.11 -29.67 -24.57
N ARG A 143 1.32 -29.58 -25.66
CA ARG A 143 1.69 -28.90 -26.90
C ARG A 143 0.58 -27.95 -27.33
N LEU A 144 0.98 -26.88 -28.01
CA LEU A 144 0.07 -25.92 -28.63
C LEU A 144 -0.49 -26.52 -29.91
N MET A 145 -1.75 -26.20 -30.22
CA MET A 145 -2.37 -26.60 -31.47
C MET A 145 -1.73 -25.84 -32.65
N GLU A 146 -1.45 -26.54 -33.75
CA GLU A 146 -0.70 -26.04 -34.90
C GLU A 146 -1.32 -24.79 -35.56
N ASP A 147 -2.65 -24.73 -35.63
CA ASP A 147 -3.41 -23.60 -36.20
C ASP A 147 -3.63 -22.43 -35.23
N SER A 148 -3.08 -22.50 -34.02
CA SER A 148 -3.29 -21.49 -32.98
C SER A 148 -2.38 -20.27 -33.17
N LYS A 149 -2.73 -19.40 -34.13
CA LYS A 149 -1.90 -18.25 -34.54
C LYS A 149 -2.03 -17.01 -33.66
N ALA A 150 -3.14 -16.84 -32.93
CA ALA A 150 -3.40 -15.61 -32.18
C ALA A 150 -2.69 -15.58 -30.81
N ALA A 151 -1.89 -14.53 -30.57
CA ALA A 151 -1.21 -14.36 -29.27
C ALA A 151 -2.19 -14.15 -28.09
N GLY A 152 -3.35 -13.55 -28.37
CA GLY A 152 -4.41 -13.30 -27.37
C GLY A 152 -5.34 -14.49 -27.13
N ARG A 153 -5.26 -15.51 -27.97
CA ARG A 153 -6.07 -16.72 -27.83
C ARG A 153 -5.33 -17.89 -28.43
N TRP A 154 -4.98 -18.84 -27.59
CA TRP A 154 -4.40 -20.08 -28.06
C TRP A 154 -4.94 -21.30 -27.33
N GLU A 155 -4.81 -22.45 -27.98
CA GLU A 155 -5.38 -23.71 -27.54
C GLU A 155 -4.28 -24.77 -27.57
N THR A 156 -4.41 -25.76 -26.68
CA THR A 156 -3.53 -26.93 -26.65
C THR A 156 -4.17 -28.07 -27.44
N GLU A 157 -3.36 -29.01 -27.91
CA GLU A 157 -3.85 -30.19 -28.65
C GLU A 157 -4.86 -31.02 -27.84
N GLN A 158 -4.79 -30.96 -26.50
CA GLN A 158 -5.63 -31.74 -25.61
C GLN A 158 -6.92 -31.00 -25.19
N GLY A 159 -7.16 -29.78 -25.69
CA GLY A 159 -8.39 -29.02 -25.47
C GLY A 159 -8.36 -28.02 -24.31
N GLY A 160 -7.19 -27.72 -23.75
CA GLY A 160 -6.99 -26.55 -22.89
C GLY A 160 -6.96 -25.26 -23.70
N GLU A 161 -7.33 -24.16 -23.06
CA GLU A 161 -7.53 -22.86 -23.71
C GLU A 161 -6.87 -21.74 -22.89
N TYR A 162 -6.31 -20.76 -23.57
CA TYR A 162 -5.86 -19.50 -22.98
C TYR A 162 -6.54 -18.35 -23.68
N PHE A 163 -7.10 -17.42 -22.91
CA PHE A 163 -7.77 -16.24 -23.42
C PHE A 163 -7.30 -14.98 -22.68
N ALA A 164 -6.75 -14.03 -23.43
CA ALA A 164 -6.34 -12.72 -22.94
C ALA A 164 -7.45 -11.68 -23.14
N VAL A 165 -7.72 -10.88 -22.12
CA VAL A 165 -8.74 -9.83 -22.16
C VAL A 165 -8.31 -8.59 -21.38
N GLY A 166 -8.79 -7.41 -21.80
CA GLY A 166 -8.67 -6.20 -20.99
C GLY A 166 -9.78 -6.11 -19.95
N VAL A 167 -9.60 -5.29 -18.92
CA VAL A 167 -10.72 -4.86 -18.06
C VAL A 167 -11.77 -4.17 -18.94
N GLU A 168 -13.05 -4.35 -18.61
CA GLU A 168 -14.22 -4.00 -19.45
C GLU A 168 -14.37 -4.81 -20.76
N GLY A 169 -13.38 -5.64 -21.12
CA GLY A 169 -13.47 -6.51 -22.29
C GLY A 169 -14.48 -7.64 -22.11
N ALA A 170 -15.15 -8.01 -23.21
CA ALA A 170 -16.16 -9.07 -23.20
C ALA A 170 -15.55 -10.46 -22.96
N VAL A 171 -16.11 -11.19 -22.00
CA VAL A 171 -15.69 -12.56 -21.61
C VAL A 171 -16.79 -13.60 -21.92
N THR A 172 -17.72 -13.29 -22.83
CA THR A 172 -18.91 -14.12 -23.07
C THR A 172 -18.57 -15.48 -23.70
N GLY A 173 -19.29 -16.53 -23.28
CA GLY A 173 -19.23 -17.87 -23.88
C GLY A 173 -18.01 -18.74 -23.52
N ARG A 174 -17.16 -18.33 -22.57
CA ARG A 174 -15.95 -19.07 -22.19
C ARG A 174 -15.96 -19.42 -20.70
N GLY A 175 -15.65 -20.66 -20.35
CA GLY A 175 -15.45 -21.07 -18.95
C GLY A 175 -13.98 -21.00 -18.56
N ALA A 176 -13.68 -20.77 -17.28
CA ALA A 176 -12.31 -20.73 -16.75
C ALA A 176 -12.12 -21.64 -15.54
N ASP A 177 -11.03 -22.41 -15.54
CA ASP A 177 -10.51 -23.14 -14.38
C ASP A 177 -9.54 -22.30 -13.55
N LEU A 178 -8.87 -21.35 -14.21
CA LEU A 178 -7.90 -20.40 -13.65
C LEU A 178 -8.18 -19.02 -14.24
N LEU A 179 -8.57 -18.08 -13.38
CA LEU A 179 -8.69 -16.67 -13.70
C LEU A 179 -7.51 -15.92 -13.09
N ILE A 180 -6.74 -15.23 -13.92
CA ILE A 180 -5.60 -14.41 -13.50
C ILE A 180 -5.93 -12.96 -13.84
N ILE A 181 -5.86 -12.09 -12.85
CA ILE A 181 -6.10 -10.66 -12.99
C ILE A 181 -4.80 -9.96 -12.55
N ASP A 182 -4.12 -9.29 -13.48
CA ASP A 182 -2.83 -8.63 -13.23
C ASP A 182 -2.93 -7.13 -13.50
N ASP A 183 -2.75 -6.33 -12.44
CA ASP A 183 -2.87 -4.87 -12.44
C ASP A 183 -4.11 -4.39 -13.24
N PRO A 184 -5.33 -4.56 -12.70
CA PRO A 184 -6.58 -4.24 -13.40
C PRO A 184 -6.87 -2.73 -13.50
N HIS A 185 -6.11 -1.89 -12.79
CA HIS A 185 -6.28 -0.44 -12.78
C HIS A 185 -5.09 0.23 -13.45
N SER A 186 -5.37 1.24 -14.29
CA SER A 186 -4.35 2.22 -14.66
C SER A 186 -4.19 3.28 -13.57
N GLU A 187 -3.13 4.08 -13.67
CA GLU A 187 -2.92 5.23 -12.77
C GLU A 187 -4.09 6.23 -12.83
N GLN A 188 -4.69 6.42 -14.01
CA GLN A 188 -5.83 7.32 -14.18
C GLN A 188 -7.10 6.73 -13.57
N ASP A 189 -7.32 5.41 -13.71
CA ASP A 189 -8.48 4.72 -13.15
C ASP A 189 -8.46 4.75 -11.62
N ALA A 190 -7.27 4.60 -11.03
CA ALA A 190 -7.05 4.63 -9.59
C ALA A 190 -7.53 5.91 -8.91
N MET A 191 -7.56 7.03 -9.66
CA MET A 191 -8.00 8.34 -9.18
C MET A 191 -9.51 8.56 -9.40
N SER A 192 -10.19 7.64 -10.10
CA SER A 192 -11.60 7.76 -10.45
C SER A 192 -12.42 6.68 -9.78
N LYS A 193 -13.22 7.07 -8.77
CA LYS A 193 -14.19 6.17 -8.12
C LYS A 193 -15.06 5.41 -9.12
N LYS A 194 -15.54 6.11 -10.15
CA LYS A 194 -16.38 5.53 -11.21
C LYS A 194 -15.64 4.46 -12.02
N ALA A 195 -14.33 4.62 -12.25
CA ALA A 195 -13.52 3.61 -12.93
C ALA A 195 -13.28 2.38 -12.03
N LEU A 196 -13.00 2.60 -10.75
CA LEU A 196 -12.86 1.52 -9.75
C LEU A 196 -14.15 0.69 -9.64
N GLU A 197 -15.31 1.35 -9.60
CA GLU A 197 -16.63 0.72 -9.60
C GLU A 197 -16.88 -0.11 -10.87
N ARG A 198 -16.55 0.45 -12.06
CA ARG A 198 -16.67 -0.29 -13.33
C ARG A 198 -15.77 -1.52 -13.37
N ALA A 199 -14.55 -1.44 -12.85
CA ALA A 199 -13.66 -2.60 -12.78
C ALA A 199 -14.22 -3.70 -11.86
N TYR A 200 -14.85 -3.32 -10.74
CA TYR A 200 -15.51 -4.27 -9.86
C TYR A 200 -16.78 -4.88 -10.46
N GLU A 201 -17.60 -4.06 -11.13
CA GLU A 201 -18.77 -4.53 -11.89
C GLU A 201 -18.34 -5.49 -12.99
N TRP A 202 -17.31 -5.13 -13.76
CA TRP A 202 -16.72 -6.00 -14.77
C TRP A 202 -16.29 -7.33 -14.15
N TYR A 203 -15.57 -7.33 -13.03
CA TYR A 203 -15.15 -8.56 -12.33
C TYR A 203 -16.34 -9.44 -11.96
N THR A 204 -17.35 -8.87 -11.30
CA THR A 204 -18.50 -9.60 -10.75
C THR A 204 -19.46 -10.12 -11.81
N THR A 205 -19.69 -9.37 -12.89
CA THR A 205 -20.62 -9.72 -13.98
C THR A 205 -19.93 -10.48 -15.12
N GLY A 206 -18.63 -10.28 -15.30
CA GLY A 206 -17.84 -10.87 -16.37
C GLY A 206 -17.10 -12.13 -15.92
N PRO A 207 -15.79 -12.06 -15.65
CA PRO A 207 -14.94 -13.23 -15.50
C PRO A 207 -15.27 -14.06 -14.25
N ARG A 208 -15.84 -13.48 -13.18
CA ARG A 208 -16.24 -14.26 -12.01
C ARG A 208 -17.39 -15.23 -12.28
N GLN A 209 -18.34 -14.87 -13.14
CA GLN A 209 -19.44 -15.77 -13.55
C GLN A 209 -18.97 -16.86 -14.51
N ARG A 210 -17.83 -16.65 -15.19
CA ARG A 210 -17.21 -17.64 -16.08
C ARG A 210 -16.38 -18.68 -15.35
N LEU A 211 -16.10 -18.47 -14.07
CA LEU A 211 -15.33 -19.40 -13.27
C LEU A 211 -16.11 -20.69 -13.03
N GLN A 212 -15.53 -21.82 -13.43
CA GLN A 212 -16.14 -23.14 -13.24
C GLN A 212 -16.14 -23.56 -11.75
N PRO A 213 -16.96 -24.57 -11.37
CA PRO A 213 -16.84 -25.19 -10.05
C PRO A 213 -15.39 -25.61 -9.76
N ASN A 214 -14.89 -25.31 -8.56
CA ASN A 214 -13.49 -25.49 -8.16
C ASN A 214 -12.45 -24.63 -8.92
N GLY A 215 -12.89 -23.71 -9.78
CA GLY A 215 -12.02 -22.73 -10.41
C GLY A 215 -11.29 -21.86 -9.39
N VAL A 216 -10.08 -21.45 -9.74
CA VAL A 216 -9.20 -20.64 -8.89
C VAL A 216 -9.06 -19.23 -9.47
N ILE A 217 -8.92 -18.24 -8.59
CA ILE A 217 -8.66 -16.85 -8.98
C ILE A 217 -7.37 -16.38 -8.35
N VAL A 218 -6.52 -15.74 -9.16
CA VAL A 218 -5.32 -15.06 -8.73
C VAL A 218 -5.44 -13.59 -9.14
N LEU A 219 -5.54 -12.71 -8.16
CA LEU A 219 -5.40 -11.28 -8.37
C LEU A 219 -3.97 -10.89 -7.95
N VAL A 220 -3.19 -10.36 -8.87
CA VAL A 220 -1.92 -9.71 -8.55
C VAL A 220 -2.02 -8.24 -8.92
N MET A 221 -1.67 -7.35 -8.00
CA MET A 221 -1.64 -5.94 -8.32
C MET A 221 -0.83 -5.12 -7.33
N THR A 222 -0.40 -3.96 -7.79
CA THR A 222 0.07 -2.88 -6.93
C THR A 222 -1.14 -2.16 -6.33
N ARG A 223 -1.16 -1.87 -5.02
CA ARG A 223 -2.28 -1.13 -4.41
C ARG A 223 -2.30 0.33 -4.88
N TRP A 224 -3.50 0.86 -5.05
CA TRP A 224 -3.72 2.23 -5.51
C TRP A 224 -4.59 3.04 -4.56
N ASN A 225 -5.69 2.45 -4.11
CA ASN A 225 -6.72 3.11 -3.31
C ASN A 225 -7.42 2.05 -2.43
N LYS A 226 -8.02 2.42 -1.29
CA LYS A 226 -8.90 1.49 -0.55
C LYS A 226 -10.10 0.99 -1.39
N GLY A 227 -10.54 1.77 -2.39
CA GLY A 227 -11.58 1.39 -3.34
C GLY A 227 -11.09 0.57 -4.54
N ASP A 228 -9.80 0.23 -4.61
CA ASP A 228 -9.28 -0.62 -5.68
C ASP A 228 -9.85 -2.05 -5.61
N LEU A 229 -9.62 -2.85 -6.66
CA LEU A 229 -10.22 -4.18 -6.79
C LEU A 229 -9.85 -5.09 -5.61
N THR A 230 -8.61 -4.97 -5.10
CA THR A 230 -8.20 -5.69 -3.89
C THR A 230 -9.05 -5.26 -2.70
N GLY A 231 -9.17 -3.95 -2.44
CA GLY A 231 -9.93 -3.43 -1.30
C GLY A 231 -11.40 -3.81 -1.35
N LEU A 232 -12.03 -3.75 -2.54
CA LEU A 232 -13.42 -4.16 -2.72
C LEU A 232 -13.65 -5.66 -2.49
N LEU A 233 -12.74 -6.51 -2.98
CA LEU A 233 -12.83 -7.96 -2.76
C LEU A 233 -12.63 -8.36 -1.30
N GLN A 234 -11.66 -7.71 -0.62
CA GLN A 234 -11.46 -7.91 0.81
C GLN A 234 -12.67 -7.42 1.63
N ASN A 235 -13.34 -6.34 1.20
CA ASN A 235 -14.57 -5.89 1.86
C ASN A 235 -15.73 -6.87 1.62
N ALA A 236 -15.87 -7.42 0.42
CA ALA A 236 -16.92 -8.38 0.07
C ALA A 236 -16.79 -9.71 0.85
N GLN A 237 -15.58 -10.12 1.26
CA GLN A 237 -15.35 -11.37 1.99
C GLN A 237 -15.97 -11.39 3.39
N LYS A 238 -16.41 -10.24 3.92
CA LYS A 238 -17.11 -10.12 5.21
C LYS A 238 -18.43 -10.91 5.22
N GLU A 239 -19.04 -11.13 4.05
CA GLU A 239 -20.19 -12.01 3.89
C GLU A 239 -19.73 -13.48 3.98
N PRO A 240 -20.22 -14.29 4.94
CA PRO A 240 -19.71 -15.64 5.17
C PRO A 240 -19.79 -16.59 3.97
N LYS A 241 -20.73 -16.36 3.06
CA LYS A 241 -20.90 -17.16 1.83
C LYS A 241 -20.15 -16.60 0.62
N ALA A 242 -19.51 -15.44 0.75
CA ALA A 242 -18.69 -14.87 -0.32
C ALA A 242 -17.36 -15.61 -0.45
N ASP A 243 -16.66 -15.33 -1.55
CA ASP A 243 -15.31 -15.81 -1.79
C ASP A 243 -14.37 -15.35 -0.66
N GLN A 244 -13.75 -16.31 0.01
CA GLN A 244 -12.77 -16.04 1.07
C GLN A 244 -11.38 -15.98 0.47
N TRP A 245 -10.72 -14.82 0.58
CA TRP A 245 -9.43 -14.56 -0.06
C TRP A 245 -8.27 -14.81 0.89
N GLU A 246 -7.26 -15.50 0.37
CA GLU A 246 -5.94 -15.52 0.99
C GLU A 246 -5.14 -14.34 0.45
N VAL A 247 -4.73 -13.42 1.33
CA VAL A 247 -3.99 -12.20 0.95
C VAL A 247 -2.52 -12.38 1.30
N VAL A 248 -1.66 -12.11 0.33
CA VAL A 248 -0.22 -11.99 0.51
C VAL A 248 0.16 -10.58 0.11
N GLU A 249 0.64 -9.81 1.08
CA GLU A 249 1.02 -8.42 0.89
C GLU A 249 2.47 -8.23 1.30
N PHE A 250 3.24 -7.54 0.46
CA PHE A 250 4.63 -7.19 0.75
C PHE A 250 4.87 -5.70 0.52
N PRO A 251 5.24 -4.93 1.56
CA PRO A 251 5.76 -3.59 1.37
C PRO A 251 7.18 -3.65 0.79
N ALA A 252 7.60 -2.61 0.08
CA ALA A 252 8.97 -2.50 -0.45
C ALA A 252 10.03 -2.51 0.67
N ILE A 253 9.71 -1.86 1.80
CA ILE A 253 10.49 -1.90 3.03
C ILE A 253 9.65 -2.61 4.09
N MET A 254 10.15 -3.73 4.60
CA MET A 254 9.50 -4.51 5.64
C MET A 254 9.51 -3.75 6.98
N PRO A 255 8.63 -4.09 7.94
CA PRO A 255 8.63 -3.48 9.29
C PRO A 255 9.98 -3.58 10.02
N SER A 256 10.84 -4.50 9.63
CA SER A 256 12.22 -4.63 10.10
C SER A 256 13.18 -3.56 9.58
N GLY A 257 12.71 -2.64 8.72
CA GLY A 257 13.53 -1.62 8.05
C GLY A 257 14.33 -2.14 6.85
N LYS A 258 14.21 -3.43 6.50
CA LYS A 258 14.95 -4.05 5.39
C LYS A 258 14.10 -4.10 4.12
N PRO A 259 14.71 -3.99 2.92
CA PRO A 259 14.02 -4.26 1.66
C PRO A 259 13.38 -5.65 1.65
N VAL A 260 12.23 -5.80 1.00
CA VAL A 260 11.63 -7.14 0.80
C VAL A 260 12.47 -8.03 -0.12
N TRP A 261 13.19 -7.41 -1.07
CA TRP A 261 14.04 -8.11 -2.03
C TRP A 261 15.48 -7.54 -2.02
N PRO A 262 16.23 -7.77 -0.92
CA PRO A 262 17.55 -7.19 -0.73
C PRO A 262 18.58 -7.71 -1.75
N GLU A 263 18.35 -8.85 -2.39
CA GLU A 263 19.22 -9.39 -3.44
C GLU A 263 19.13 -8.59 -4.77
N TYR A 264 18.13 -7.73 -4.94
CA TYR A 264 17.92 -6.95 -6.16
C TYR A 264 17.79 -5.43 -5.90
N TRP A 265 17.08 -5.05 -4.84
CA TRP A 265 16.88 -3.65 -4.42
C TRP A 265 17.61 -3.40 -3.11
N ASP A 266 18.62 -2.54 -3.13
CA ASP A 266 19.22 -2.05 -1.90
C ASP A 266 18.32 -0.98 -1.24
N LEU A 267 18.57 -0.72 0.05
CA LEU A 267 17.75 0.21 0.81
C LEU A 267 17.90 1.66 0.32
N GLU A 268 19.10 2.08 -0.08
CA GLU A 268 19.32 3.47 -0.53
C GLU A 268 18.59 3.78 -1.83
N GLN A 269 18.56 2.84 -2.77
CA GLN A 269 17.78 2.93 -4.00
C GLN A 269 16.29 3.08 -3.69
N LEU A 270 15.75 2.28 -2.76
CA LEU A 270 14.36 2.41 -2.34
C LEU A 270 14.08 3.77 -1.69
N LEU A 271 14.99 4.28 -0.86
CA LEU A 271 14.87 5.61 -0.26
C LEU A 271 14.96 6.73 -1.30
N SER A 272 15.80 6.60 -2.33
CA SER A 272 15.85 7.53 -3.46
C SER A 272 14.53 7.53 -4.25
N VAL A 273 13.93 6.35 -4.48
CA VAL A 273 12.60 6.26 -5.09
C VAL A 273 11.54 6.91 -4.18
N LYS A 274 11.59 6.68 -2.86
CA LYS A 274 10.70 7.34 -1.88
C LYS A 274 10.81 8.87 -1.96
N ALA A 275 12.02 9.41 -2.09
CA ALA A 275 12.23 10.85 -2.22
C ALA A 275 11.72 11.43 -3.55
N SER A 276 11.64 10.61 -4.60
CA SER A 276 11.24 11.03 -5.95
C SER A 276 9.74 10.88 -6.23
N VAL A 277 9.03 10.14 -5.38
CA VAL A 277 7.60 9.82 -5.55
C VAL A 277 6.80 10.50 -4.45
N ALA A 278 5.66 11.08 -4.80
CA ALA A 278 4.76 11.67 -3.81
C ALA A 278 4.39 10.65 -2.72
N LEU A 279 4.42 11.06 -1.45
CA LEU A 279 4.23 10.19 -0.30
C LEU A 279 2.95 9.31 -0.36
N PRO A 280 1.78 9.80 -0.82
CA PRO A 280 0.59 8.95 -0.96
C PRO A 280 0.80 7.82 -1.96
N LYS A 281 1.46 8.13 -3.09
CA LYS A 281 1.78 7.15 -4.13
C LYS A 281 2.83 6.15 -3.63
N TRP A 282 3.79 6.59 -2.83
CA TRP A 282 4.72 5.70 -2.13
C TRP A 282 3.99 4.74 -1.17
N ASN A 283 3.14 5.27 -0.29
CA ASN A 283 2.42 4.49 0.70
C ASN A 283 1.48 3.47 0.04
N ALA A 284 0.71 3.89 -0.96
CA ALA A 284 -0.15 2.99 -1.71
C ALA A 284 0.67 1.96 -2.50
N GLN A 285 1.56 2.39 -3.39
CA GLN A 285 2.15 1.48 -4.37
C GLN A 285 3.36 0.72 -3.87
N TYR A 286 4.16 1.30 -2.99
CA TYR A 286 5.37 0.66 -2.51
C TYR A 286 5.10 -0.02 -1.17
N MET A 287 4.40 0.64 -0.25
CA MET A 287 4.10 0.08 1.07
C MET A 287 2.80 -0.76 1.11
N GLN A 288 2.03 -0.82 0.03
CA GLN A 288 0.72 -1.49 -0.07
C GLN A 288 -0.36 -0.96 0.90
N ASN A 289 -0.17 0.25 1.43
CA ASN A 289 -1.06 0.88 2.40
C ASN A 289 -1.71 2.15 1.83
N PRO A 290 -2.75 2.02 0.97
CA PRO A 290 -3.44 3.18 0.43
C PRO A 290 -4.35 3.85 1.48
N THR A 291 -4.32 5.18 1.52
CA THR A 291 -5.25 6.01 2.30
C THR A 291 -6.54 6.30 1.50
N SER A 292 -7.62 6.69 2.18
CA SER A 292 -8.91 7.01 1.53
C SER A 292 -9.22 8.51 1.69
N GLU A 293 -9.18 9.27 0.60
CA GLU A 293 -9.53 10.70 0.61
C GLU A 293 -11.03 10.95 0.89
N GLU A 294 -11.92 10.01 0.52
CA GLU A 294 -13.38 10.22 0.55
C GLU A 294 -14.00 10.22 1.97
N GLY A 295 -13.29 9.67 2.96
CA GLY A 295 -13.70 9.67 4.38
C GLY A 295 -12.92 10.66 5.25
N ALA A 296 -12.02 11.45 4.64
CA ALA A 296 -11.18 12.39 5.33
C ALA A 296 -12.01 13.54 5.91
N LEU A 297 -11.91 13.76 7.22
CA LEU A 297 -12.59 14.90 7.85
C LEU A 297 -11.89 16.23 7.53
N ILE A 298 -10.60 16.21 7.20
CA ILE A 298 -9.84 17.36 6.71
C ILE A 298 -9.19 16.93 5.40
N LYS A 299 -9.65 17.47 4.28
CA LYS A 299 -9.15 17.08 2.96
C LYS A 299 -7.87 17.82 2.59
N ARG A 300 -7.06 17.18 1.75
CA ARG A 300 -5.78 17.75 1.31
C ARG A 300 -5.96 19.03 0.50
N GLU A 301 -6.97 19.06 -0.36
CA GLU A 301 -7.29 20.21 -1.22
C GLU A 301 -7.83 21.43 -0.46
N TRP A 302 -8.25 21.25 0.79
CA TRP A 302 -8.72 22.33 1.65
C TRP A 302 -7.59 23.19 2.21
N TRP A 303 -6.37 22.67 2.23
CA TRP A 303 -5.20 23.44 2.65
C TRP A 303 -4.79 24.43 1.56
N LYS A 304 -4.71 25.71 1.91
CA LYS A 304 -4.16 26.71 1.00
C LYS A 304 -2.64 26.60 0.92
N LYS A 305 -2.10 26.59 -0.29
CA LYS A 305 -0.66 26.52 -0.52
C LYS A 305 0.00 27.86 -0.19
N TRP A 306 0.94 27.85 0.75
CA TRP A 306 1.85 28.99 0.95
C TRP A 306 2.90 29.02 -0.17
N PRO A 307 3.08 30.17 -0.87
CA PRO A 307 4.06 30.29 -1.95
C PRO A 307 5.49 30.05 -1.49
N GLU A 308 6.29 29.35 -2.30
CA GLU A 308 7.67 28.93 -1.96
C GLU A 308 8.66 30.10 -2.00
N ASP A 309 8.33 31.12 -2.78
CA ASP A 309 9.06 32.37 -2.94
C ASP A 309 8.75 33.40 -1.84
N ARG A 310 7.72 33.16 -1.02
CA ARG A 310 7.39 33.99 0.14
C ARG A 310 8.05 33.45 1.40
N GLY A 311 8.83 34.29 2.06
CA GLY A 311 9.25 34.06 3.44
C GLY A 311 8.06 33.97 4.41
N ILE A 312 8.35 33.61 5.66
CA ILE A 312 7.34 33.56 6.72
C ILE A 312 6.72 34.96 6.87
N PRO A 313 5.38 35.09 6.83
CA PRO A 313 4.74 36.39 6.97
C PRO A 313 4.89 36.91 8.40
N LYS A 314 4.66 38.21 8.60
CA LYS A 314 4.50 38.74 9.96
C LYS A 314 3.28 38.08 10.60
N CYS A 315 3.49 37.35 11.68
CA CYS A 315 2.42 36.75 12.45
C CYS A 315 1.96 37.71 13.56
N ASP A 316 0.65 37.86 13.71
CA ASP A 316 0.03 38.62 14.80
C ASP A 316 0.06 37.83 16.12
N TYR A 317 0.07 36.50 16.01
CA TYR A 317 0.07 35.58 17.14
C TYR A 317 0.64 34.23 16.71
N VAL A 318 1.45 33.60 17.56
CA VAL A 318 2.06 32.28 17.35
C VAL A 318 1.73 31.37 18.52
N ILE A 319 1.19 30.19 18.21
CA ILE A 319 0.96 29.16 19.23
C ILE A 319 1.72 27.89 18.87
N GLN A 320 2.02 27.14 19.92
CA GLN A 320 2.51 25.78 19.80
C GLN A 320 1.51 24.82 20.43
N SER A 321 1.30 23.67 19.80
CA SER A 321 0.36 22.65 20.26
C SER A 321 1.05 21.30 20.36
N TYR A 322 1.06 20.71 21.55
CA TYR A 322 1.78 19.49 21.85
C TYR A 322 0.78 18.38 22.18
N ASP A 323 0.84 17.31 21.40
CA ASP A 323 0.26 16.02 21.72
C ASP A 323 1.38 15.07 22.16
N THR A 324 1.37 14.65 23.42
CA THR A 324 2.52 14.01 24.06
C THR A 324 2.20 12.61 24.53
N ALA A 325 2.97 11.64 24.06
CA ALA A 325 2.94 10.26 24.55
C ALA A 325 4.04 9.99 25.60
N TYR A 326 3.85 8.96 26.43
CA TYR A 326 4.84 8.55 27.43
C TYR A 326 5.51 7.22 27.04
N LEU A 327 6.83 7.24 26.88
CA LEU A 327 7.64 6.03 26.66
C LEU A 327 7.74 5.20 27.95
N LYS A 328 7.02 4.06 28.01
CA LYS A 328 7.24 3.01 29.02
C LYS A 328 7.68 1.66 28.44
N LYS A 329 7.58 1.45 27.13
CA LYS A 329 7.93 0.21 26.41
C LYS A 329 8.40 0.52 24.99
N GLU A 330 9.09 -0.43 24.35
CA GLU A 330 9.65 -0.35 22.98
C GLU A 330 8.59 -0.16 21.87
N THR A 331 7.30 -0.19 22.20
CA THR A 331 6.15 0.01 21.29
C THR A 331 5.50 1.41 21.43
N ALA A 332 6.21 2.41 21.94
CA ALA A 332 5.58 3.68 22.35
C ALA A 332 5.03 4.52 21.18
N ASP A 333 3.96 5.27 21.50
CA ASP A 333 3.28 6.23 20.63
C ASP A 333 4.15 7.49 20.39
N PHE A 334 3.86 8.23 19.32
CA PHE A 334 4.65 9.40 18.92
C PHE A 334 4.31 10.62 19.79
N SER A 335 5.25 11.57 19.90
CA SER A 335 4.96 12.92 20.39
C SER A 335 4.96 13.87 19.21
N ALA A 336 3.90 14.65 19.08
CA ALA A 336 3.66 15.58 17.99
C ALA A 336 3.65 17.02 18.50
N ILE A 337 4.47 17.87 17.88
CA ILE A 337 4.53 19.31 18.15
C ILE A 337 4.23 20.05 16.84
N THR A 338 3.21 20.91 16.83
CA THR A 338 2.91 21.77 15.68
C THR A 338 2.96 23.24 16.10
N THR A 339 3.53 24.09 15.24
CA THR A 339 3.63 25.54 15.44
C THR A 339 2.77 26.26 14.39
N TRP A 340 1.96 27.20 14.85
CA TRP A 340 0.96 27.87 14.03
C TRP A 340 1.00 29.38 14.23
N GLY A 341 0.98 30.12 13.13
CA GLY A 341 0.93 31.58 13.13
C GLY A 341 -0.40 32.10 12.58
N VAL A 342 -0.97 33.12 13.22
CA VAL A 342 -2.05 33.93 12.66
C VAL A 342 -1.42 35.02 11.82
N PHE A 343 -1.85 35.14 10.58
CA PHE A 343 -1.42 36.22 9.70
C PHE A 343 -2.62 36.79 8.94
N ARG A 344 -2.42 37.98 8.37
CA ARG A 344 -3.36 38.62 7.44
C ARG A 344 -2.64 38.84 6.12
N GLU A 345 -3.31 38.57 5.01
CA GLU A 345 -2.73 38.88 3.70
C GLU A 345 -2.65 40.40 3.51
N ASN A 346 -3.72 41.12 3.87
CA ASN A 346 -3.84 42.58 3.90
C ASN A 346 -4.64 43.02 5.15
N GLU A 347 -4.62 44.32 5.52
CA GLU A 347 -5.35 44.86 6.68
C GLU A 347 -6.87 44.58 6.65
N ASP A 348 -7.45 44.52 5.45
CA ASP A 348 -8.89 44.26 5.23
C ASP A 348 -9.26 42.76 5.14
N THR A 349 -8.28 41.86 5.18
CA THR A 349 -8.51 40.41 5.07
C THR A 349 -8.73 39.78 6.44
N LYS A 350 -9.59 38.76 6.48
CA LYS A 350 -9.79 37.98 7.70
C LYS A 350 -8.48 37.28 8.11
N PRO A 351 -8.22 37.16 9.42
CA PRO A 351 -7.08 36.38 9.91
C PRO A 351 -7.14 34.95 9.38
N SER A 352 -5.99 34.46 8.93
CA SER A 352 -5.78 33.11 8.45
C SER A 352 -4.68 32.45 9.27
N LEU A 353 -4.66 31.11 9.31
CA LEU A 353 -3.61 30.34 9.95
C LEU A 353 -2.59 29.89 8.94
N LEU A 354 -1.32 29.90 9.34
CA LEU A 354 -0.23 29.27 8.63
C LEU A 354 0.42 28.22 9.55
N LEU A 355 0.56 27.00 9.05
CA LEU A 355 1.41 25.99 9.66
C LEU A 355 2.87 26.40 9.44
N LEU A 356 3.56 26.75 10.54
CA LEU A 356 4.94 27.26 10.50
C LEU A 356 5.98 26.16 10.65
N ASP A 357 5.67 25.14 11.46
CA ASP A 357 6.60 24.04 11.78
C ASP A 357 5.83 22.83 12.31
N ALA A 358 6.39 21.63 12.15
CA ALA A 358 5.88 20.42 12.78
C ALA A 358 6.98 19.38 13.02
N ILE A 359 6.94 18.73 14.18
CA ILE A 359 7.83 17.63 14.57
C ILE A 359 6.98 16.48 15.07
N LYS A 360 7.28 15.26 14.59
CA LYS A 360 6.68 14.01 15.04
C LYS A 360 7.76 12.96 15.27
N GLU A 361 8.11 12.74 16.53
CA GLU A 361 9.16 11.77 16.89
C GLU A 361 8.83 11.03 18.19
N ARG A 362 9.60 9.98 18.49
CA ARG A 362 9.54 9.25 19.76
C ARG A 362 10.56 9.83 20.72
N PHE A 363 10.11 10.66 21.65
CA PHE A 363 10.98 11.30 22.62
C PHE A 363 10.90 10.63 23.99
N GLU A 364 12.05 10.30 24.57
CA GLU A 364 12.09 10.15 26.02
C GLU A 364 11.80 11.50 26.69
N PHE A 365 11.25 11.48 27.90
CA PHE A 365 10.81 12.70 28.58
C PHE A 365 11.89 13.81 28.67
N PRO A 366 13.17 13.51 28.97
CA PRO A 366 14.23 14.54 28.96
C PRO A 366 14.49 15.14 27.57
N ASP A 367 14.35 14.35 26.51
CA ASP A 367 14.51 14.80 25.11
C ASP A 367 13.34 15.68 24.69
N LEU A 368 12.11 15.25 25.01
CA LEU A 368 10.89 16.02 24.75
C LEU A 368 10.98 17.42 25.37
N ARG A 369 11.46 17.51 26.62
CA ARG A 369 11.67 18.80 27.31
C ARG A 369 12.71 19.66 26.61
N ARG A 370 13.82 19.08 26.17
CA ARG A 370 14.88 19.81 25.45
C ARG A 370 14.38 20.35 24.12
N GLU A 371 13.65 19.53 23.37
CA GLU A 371 13.12 19.92 22.07
C GLU A 371 12.01 20.96 22.21
N ALA A 372 11.09 20.80 23.18
CA ALA A 372 10.08 21.81 23.52
C ALA A 372 10.72 23.17 23.84
N LEU A 373 11.76 23.20 24.68
CA LEU A 373 12.45 24.44 25.02
C LEU A 373 13.17 25.07 23.81
N LYS A 374 13.75 24.24 22.94
CA LYS A 374 14.40 24.70 21.71
C LYS A 374 13.39 25.34 20.76
N LEU A 375 12.26 24.69 20.53
CA LEU A 375 11.19 25.20 19.66
C LEU A 375 10.53 26.45 20.25
N TYR A 376 10.34 26.49 21.57
CA TYR A 376 9.82 27.69 22.25
C TYR A 376 10.76 28.88 22.07
N LYS A 377 12.06 28.69 22.24
CA LYS A 377 13.05 29.78 22.06
C LYS A 377 13.21 30.23 20.62
N TYR A 378 12.99 29.33 19.65
CA TYR A 378 13.12 29.67 18.24
C TYR A 378 11.90 30.44 17.73
N TRP A 379 10.70 29.99 18.09
CA TRP A 379 9.44 30.56 17.60
C TRP A 379 8.84 31.65 18.50
N GLU A 380 9.30 31.75 19.75
CA GLU A 380 8.79 32.67 20.78
C GLU A 380 7.25 32.73 20.86
N PRO A 381 6.54 31.59 20.93
CA PRO A 381 5.09 31.59 20.90
C PRO A 381 4.51 32.23 22.16
N GLU A 382 3.40 32.96 22.01
CA GLU A 382 2.71 33.58 23.14
C GLU A 382 2.09 32.54 24.07
N ILE A 383 1.69 31.38 23.53
CA ILE A 383 1.10 30.28 24.29
C ILE A 383 1.62 28.93 23.78
N VAL A 384 1.94 28.04 24.72
CA VAL A 384 2.13 26.61 24.48
C VAL A 384 0.92 25.84 25.00
N LEU A 385 0.27 25.06 24.14
CA LEU A 385 -0.85 24.20 24.48
C LEU A 385 -0.34 22.77 24.66
N ILE A 386 -0.69 22.13 25.77
CA ILE A 386 -0.28 20.74 26.04
C ILE A 386 -1.50 19.96 26.49
N GLU A 387 -1.76 18.80 25.88
CA GLU A 387 -2.84 17.93 26.36
C GLU A 387 -2.51 17.44 27.78
N ALA A 388 -3.46 17.59 28.71
CA ALA A 388 -3.31 17.18 30.11
C ALA A 388 -3.46 15.65 30.29
N LYS A 389 -2.70 14.87 29.55
CA LYS A 389 -2.63 13.40 29.63
C LYS A 389 -1.18 12.92 29.63
N ALA A 390 -0.95 11.74 30.21
CA ALA A 390 0.33 11.03 30.17
C ALA A 390 1.55 11.93 30.47
N ALA A 391 2.45 12.12 29.49
CA ALA A 391 3.66 12.94 29.59
C ALA A 391 3.40 14.45 29.66
N GLY A 392 2.21 14.90 29.25
CA GLY A 392 1.88 16.32 29.14
C GLY A 392 1.79 17.04 30.48
N LEU A 393 1.27 16.38 31.54
CA LEU A 393 1.19 16.98 32.87
C LEU A 393 2.57 17.26 33.49
N PRO A 394 3.52 16.30 33.52
CA PRO A 394 4.89 16.57 33.91
C PRO A 394 5.57 17.66 33.07
N LEU A 395 5.38 17.64 31.74
CA LEU A 395 5.97 18.64 30.84
C LEU A 395 5.43 20.04 31.12
N THR A 396 4.12 20.19 31.34
CA THR A 396 3.50 21.45 31.75
C THR A 396 4.13 22.02 33.02
N TYR A 397 4.36 21.18 34.04
CA TYR A 397 4.95 21.63 35.30
C TYR A 397 6.37 22.16 35.10
N GLU A 398 7.20 21.43 34.35
CA GLU A 398 8.57 21.85 34.08
C GLU A 398 8.65 23.13 33.25
N LEU A 399 7.87 23.23 32.17
CA LEU A 399 7.88 24.42 31.31
C LEU A 399 7.37 25.65 32.07
N ARG A 400 6.32 25.51 32.89
CA ARG A 400 5.84 26.62 33.74
C ARG A 400 6.89 27.06 34.77
N ASN A 401 7.63 26.13 35.37
CA ASN A 401 8.74 26.48 36.26
C ASN A 401 9.88 27.22 35.54
N MET A 402 10.01 27.04 34.23
CA MET A 402 10.92 27.80 33.37
C MET A 402 10.36 29.16 32.92
N GLY A 403 9.15 29.54 33.37
CA GLY A 403 8.49 30.80 33.00
C GLY A 403 7.72 30.74 31.67
N ILE A 404 7.56 29.55 31.08
CA ILE A 404 6.87 29.39 29.79
C ILE A 404 5.35 29.40 30.00
N PRO A 405 4.59 30.20 29.23
CA PRO A 405 3.14 30.30 29.34
C PRO A 405 2.45 29.06 28.74
N VAL A 406 2.30 28.02 29.56
CA VAL A 406 1.62 26.78 29.16
C VAL A 406 0.15 26.79 29.56
N ILE A 407 -0.73 26.46 28.62
CA ILE A 407 -2.15 26.19 28.85
C ILE A 407 -2.42 24.70 28.63
N ASN A 408 -3.08 24.09 29.61
CA ASN A 408 -3.52 22.70 29.48
C ASN A 408 -4.77 22.61 28.61
N PHE A 409 -4.74 21.70 27.65
CA PHE A 409 -5.92 21.28 26.90
C PHE A 409 -6.51 20.02 27.54
N THR A 410 -7.83 19.99 27.71
CA THR A 410 -8.53 18.80 28.20
C THR A 410 -9.79 18.64 27.36
N PRO A 411 -9.96 17.51 26.64
CA PRO A 411 -11.17 17.27 25.87
C PRO A 411 -12.42 17.28 26.77
N SER A 412 -13.47 17.99 26.36
CA SER A 412 -14.75 18.02 27.08
C SER A 412 -15.35 16.60 27.18
N ARG A 413 -15.89 16.22 28.35
CA ARG A 413 -16.55 14.92 28.55
C ARG A 413 -17.67 14.73 27.50
N GLY A 414 -17.55 13.67 26.70
CA GLY A 414 -18.52 13.33 25.64
C GLY A 414 -18.15 13.81 24.23
N ASN A 415 -17.07 14.57 24.06
CA ASN A 415 -16.61 15.02 22.74
C ASN A 415 -15.52 14.07 22.21
N ASP A 416 -15.94 13.09 21.41
CA ASP A 416 -15.04 12.12 20.79
C ASP A 416 -14.13 12.78 19.74
N LYS A 417 -13.04 12.11 19.36
CA LYS A 417 -12.00 12.67 18.48
C LYS A 417 -12.58 13.12 17.13
N HIS A 418 -13.50 12.34 16.57
CA HIS A 418 -14.22 12.70 15.35
C HIS A 418 -14.98 14.01 15.48
N SER A 419 -15.72 14.22 16.58
CA SER A 419 -16.46 15.47 16.78
C SER A 419 -15.54 16.68 16.92
N ARG A 420 -14.34 16.52 17.52
CA ARG A 420 -13.34 17.59 17.60
C ARG A 420 -12.80 17.97 16.22
N VAL A 421 -12.41 16.99 15.42
CA VAL A 421 -11.91 17.24 14.05
C VAL A 421 -13.00 17.88 13.19
N ASN A 422 -14.24 17.37 13.24
CA ASN A 422 -15.38 17.98 12.54
C ASN A 422 -15.63 19.44 12.94
N SER A 423 -15.34 19.81 14.18
CA SER A 423 -15.52 21.20 14.65
C SER A 423 -14.50 22.19 14.06
N VAL A 424 -13.40 21.68 13.49
CA VAL A 424 -12.35 22.48 12.84
C VAL A 424 -12.32 22.35 11.32
N SER A 425 -12.90 21.28 10.76
CA SER A 425 -13.03 21.07 9.30
C SER A 425 -13.53 22.29 8.51
N PRO A 426 -14.53 23.08 8.96
CA PRO A 426 -15.01 24.25 8.22
C PRO A 426 -13.95 25.34 7.98
N MET A 427 -12.93 25.45 8.86
CA MET A 427 -11.84 26.42 8.68
C MET A 427 -10.87 26.01 7.58
N PHE A 428 -10.66 24.70 7.42
CA PHE A 428 -9.94 24.14 6.28
C PHE A 428 -10.77 24.33 5.02
N GLU A 429 -12.03 23.90 5.02
CA GLU A 429 -12.91 23.97 3.84
C GLU A 429 -13.08 25.41 3.31
N SER A 430 -13.18 26.39 4.20
CA SER A 430 -13.28 27.81 3.84
C SER A 430 -11.94 28.44 3.40
N GLY A 431 -10.85 27.66 3.39
CA GLY A 431 -9.53 28.10 2.94
C GLY A 431 -8.85 29.09 3.87
N GLN A 432 -9.14 29.05 5.18
CA GLN A 432 -8.51 29.88 6.21
C GLN A 432 -7.19 29.30 6.73
N VAL A 433 -6.87 28.04 6.38
CA VAL A 433 -5.67 27.35 6.85
C VAL A 433 -4.71 27.12 5.69
N TRP A 434 -3.47 27.58 5.88
CA TRP A 434 -2.40 27.56 4.91
C TRP A 434 -1.26 26.66 5.39
N ALA A 435 -0.56 26.05 4.45
CA ALA A 435 0.65 25.29 4.73
C ALA A 435 1.69 25.43 3.59
N PRO A 436 2.99 25.45 3.91
CA PRO A 436 4.06 25.42 2.92
C PRO A 436 4.21 23.99 2.36
N THR A 437 3.36 23.63 1.39
CA THR A 437 3.24 22.23 0.90
C THR A 437 4.51 21.67 0.24
N HIS A 438 5.51 22.50 -0.02
CA HIS A 438 6.83 22.12 -0.53
C HIS A 438 7.76 21.60 0.57
N LEU A 439 7.47 21.87 1.85
CA LEU A 439 8.25 21.42 2.99
C LEU A 439 7.72 20.08 3.52
N GLN A 440 8.64 19.21 3.91
CA GLN A 440 8.30 17.84 4.30
C GLN A 440 7.38 17.77 5.54
N PHE A 441 7.66 18.55 6.58
CA PHE A 441 6.85 18.56 7.80
C PHE A 441 5.38 18.93 7.52
N ALA A 442 5.14 19.84 6.58
CA ALA A 442 3.80 20.27 6.21
C ALA A 442 3.05 19.16 5.47
N GLN A 443 3.73 18.42 4.59
CA GLN A 443 3.14 17.26 3.93
C GLN A 443 2.79 16.15 4.92
N GLU A 444 3.64 15.91 5.93
CA GLU A 444 3.38 14.92 6.98
C GLU A 444 2.10 15.26 7.78
N VAL A 445 1.95 16.52 8.22
CA VAL A 445 0.74 16.99 8.90
C VAL A 445 -0.50 16.84 8.00
N MET A 446 -0.41 17.33 6.77
CA MET A 446 -1.52 17.29 5.82
C MET A 446 -1.97 15.86 5.52
N GLU A 447 -1.03 14.92 5.39
CA GLU A 447 -1.31 13.52 5.10
C GLU A 447 -1.97 12.84 6.30
N GLU A 448 -1.48 13.07 7.52
CA GLU A 448 -2.08 12.49 8.72
C GLU A 448 -3.51 13.02 8.93
N CYS A 449 -3.73 14.32 8.71
CA CYS A 449 -5.06 14.94 8.68
C CYS A 449 -5.97 14.34 7.59
N ALA A 450 -5.45 14.08 6.39
CA ALA A 450 -6.21 13.48 5.30
C ALA A 450 -6.46 11.97 5.49
N ALA A 451 -5.61 11.27 6.24
CA ALA A 451 -5.79 9.86 6.55
C ALA A 451 -6.84 9.63 7.66
N PHE A 452 -7.06 10.61 8.54
CA PHE A 452 -8.03 10.53 9.63
C PHE A 452 -9.48 10.41 9.10
N PRO A 453 -10.30 9.46 9.59
CA PRO A 453 -10.13 8.68 10.83
C PRO A 453 -9.50 7.30 10.68
N TYR A 454 -9.05 6.93 9.48
CA TYR A 454 -8.63 5.57 9.16
C TYR A 454 -7.10 5.41 9.03
N GLY A 455 -6.34 6.43 9.45
CA GLY A 455 -4.88 6.41 9.50
C GLY A 455 -4.37 5.58 10.69
N GLU A 456 -3.15 5.04 10.57
CA GLU A 456 -2.50 4.29 11.66
C GLU A 456 -2.07 5.18 12.83
N HIS A 457 -1.86 6.47 12.55
CA HIS A 457 -1.48 7.46 13.54
C HIS A 457 -2.39 8.68 13.44
N ASP A 458 -2.54 9.36 14.58
CA ASP A 458 -3.46 10.49 14.71
C ASP A 458 -2.94 11.56 15.69
N ASP A 459 -1.63 11.57 15.97
CA ASP A 459 -0.94 12.47 16.89
C ASP A 459 -0.85 13.90 16.29
N LEU A 460 -0.47 14.01 15.01
CA LEU A 460 -0.46 15.31 14.31
C LEU A 460 -1.88 15.85 14.11
N VAL A 461 -2.86 14.95 14.02
CA VAL A 461 -4.29 15.31 13.92
C VAL A 461 -4.77 15.93 15.23
N ASP A 462 -4.43 15.32 16.37
CA ASP A 462 -4.81 15.86 17.69
C ASP A 462 -4.11 17.19 17.96
N SER A 463 -2.79 17.27 17.71
CA SER A 463 -2.02 18.52 17.85
C SER A 463 -2.59 19.64 16.97
N THR A 464 -2.88 19.36 15.70
CA THR A 464 -3.49 20.32 14.76
C THR A 464 -4.89 20.76 15.23
N THR A 465 -5.73 19.81 15.61
CA THR A 465 -7.11 20.09 16.05
C THR A 465 -7.11 20.96 17.31
N GLN A 466 -6.24 20.66 18.28
CA GLN A 466 -6.06 21.44 19.50
C GLN A 466 -5.64 22.89 19.20
N ALA A 467 -4.70 23.08 18.28
CA ALA A 467 -4.24 24.41 17.86
C ALA A 467 -5.38 25.23 17.23
N VAL A 468 -6.07 24.66 16.23
CA VAL A 468 -7.13 25.36 15.50
C VAL A 468 -8.32 25.66 16.41
N MET A 469 -8.69 24.74 17.31
CA MET A 469 -9.72 24.98 18.33
C MET A 469 -9.36 26.16 19.25
N ARG A 470 -8.09 26.28 19.66
CA ARG A 470 -7.66 27.39 20.52
C ARG A 470 -7.81 28.74 19.83
N PHE A 471 -7.40 28.84 18.57
CA PHE A 471 -7.57 30.08 17.80
C PHE A 471 -9.04 30.48 17.65
N ARG A 472 -9.93 29.50 17.45
CA ARG A 472 -11.37 29.73 17.42
C ARG A 472 -11.89 30.26 18.76
N GLN A 473 -11.51 29.62 19.87
CA GLN A 473 -11.92 30.07 21.21
C GLN A 473 -11.37 31.45 21.59
N GLY A 474 -10.19 31.81 21.07
CA GLY A 474 -9.59 33.12 21.25
C GLY A 474 -10.19 34.23 20.39
N GLY A 475 -11.17 33.92 19.53
CA GLY A 475 -11.77 34.89 18.59
C GLY A 475 -10.83 35.32 17.45
N LEU A 476 -9.67 34.66 17.30
CA LEU A 476 -8.67 34.94 16.26
C LEU A 476 -9.02 34.26 14.93
N LEU A 477 -9.96 33.32 14.94
CA LEU A 477 -10.56 32.67 13.78
C LEU A 477 -12.07 32.63 13.93
N GLY A 478 -12.81 33.18 12.95
CA GLY A 478 -14.27 33.08 12.89
C GLY A 478 -14.72 31.94 11.98
N HIS A 479 -15.74 31.19 12.41
CA HIS A 479 -16.42 30.17 11.61
C HIS A 479 -17.19 30.82 10.45
N PRO A 480 -17.31 30.18 9.27
CA PRO A 480 -18.03 30.74 8.13
C PRO A 480 -19.49 31.13 8.43
N GLU A 481 -20.14 30.39 9.33
CA GLU A 481 -21.53 30.62 9.76
C GLU A 481 -21.69 31.46 11.05
N ASP A 482 -20.60 31.98 11.61
CA ASP A 482 -20.71 32.80 12.82
C ASP A 482 -21.56 34.06 12.56
N TYR A 483 -22.50 34.33 13.48
CA TYR A 483 -23.41 35.46 13.40
C TYR A 483 -22.64 36.78 13.37
N LYS A 484 -22.80 37.57 12.31
CA LYS A 484 -22.27 38.93 12.24
C LYS A 484 -23.13 39.85 13.10
N GLU A 485 -22.69 40.15 14.33
CA GLU A 485 -23.34 41.20 15.12
C GLU A 485 -23.32 42.52 14.33
N LYS A 486 -24.50 43.13 14.16
CA LYS A 486 -24.58 44.50 13.66
C LYS A 486 -23.88 45.40 14.70
N PRO A 487 -23.07 46.39 14.28
CA PRO A 487 -22.41 47.29 15.21
C PRO A 487 -23.47 47.93 16.11
N ARG A 488 -23.40 47.65 17.42
CA ARG A 488 -24.24 48.33 18.40
C ARG A 488 -23.76 49.78 18.52
N PRO A 489 -24.67 50.76 18.65
CA PRO A 489 -24.27 52.11 19.01
C PRO A 489 -23.42 52.05 20.29
N MET A 490 -22.27 52.74 20.30
CA MET A 490 -21.50 52.89 21.54
C MET A 490 -22.30 53.79 22.48
N ASP A 491 -23.01 53.18 23.43
CA ASP A 491 -23.50 53.90 24.58
C ASP A 491 -22.31 54.16 25.50
N PHE A 492 -21.92 55.43 25.63
CA PHE A 492 -20.95 55.86 26.62
C PHE A 492 -21.52 55.57 28.01
N LYS A 493 -20.90 54.64 28.73
CA LYS A 493 -21.19 54.38 30.14
C LYS A 493 -20.26 55.23 30.97
N GLU A 494 -20.81 56.14 31.77
CA GLU A 494 -20.07 56.82 32.81
C GLU A 494 -19.81 55.87 33.97
N TYR A 495 -18.62 55.98 34.57
CA TYR A 495 -18.29 55.24 35.79
C TYR A 495 -19.11 55.82 36.95
N TYR A 496 -19.77 54.94 37.71
CA TYR A 496 -20.38 55.28 39.00
C TYR A 496 -19.39 55.09 40.14
#